data_AF-A0A1V4R8R5-F1
#
_entry.id   AF-A0A1V4R8R5-F1
#
_cell.length_a   1.000
_cell.length_b   1.000
_cell.length_c   1.000
_cell.angle_alpha   90.00
_cell.angle_beta   90.00
_cell.angle_gamma   90.00
#
_symmetry.space_group_name_H-M   'P 1'
#
loop_
_entity.id
_entity.type
_entity.pdbx_description
1 polymer ?
#
loop_
_entity_poly.entity_id
_entity_poly.type
_entity_poly.pdbx_seq_one_letter_code
_entity_poly.pdbx_strand_id
1 'polypeptide(L)'
;MLVGTRLNIHLIVNYSVLIVLYILARSLGKWGGAFAGAKISHAPQKTVKYLGFTLLSQAGVAIGLALAASNSLEKMGYVDAAKQIMGVMTATTFLIMLVGPILAKIALVKAGETHVKE
;
A
#
# COMPACT_ATOMS: atom_id res chain seq x y z
N MET A 1 2.39 -7.02 14.40
CA MET A 1 1.66 -6.74 15.66
C MET A 1 0.95 -5.38 15.66
N LEU A 2 1.58 -4.26 15.26
CA LEU A 2 0.96 -2.92 15.25
C LEU A 2 -0.38 -2.79 14.46
N VAL A 3 -0.53 -3.49 13.34
CA VAL A 3 -1.75 -3.45 12.53
C VAL A 3 -2.97 -3.97 13.29
N GLY A 4 -2.82 -5.11 13.98
CA GLY A 4 -3.93 -5.76 14.69
C GLY A 4 -4.42 -4.93 15.89
N THR A 5 -3.51 -4.30 16.62
CA THR A 5 -3.85 -3.52 17.83
C THR A 5 -4.56 -2.20 17.52
N ARG A 6 -4.39 -1.66 16.30
CA ARG A 6 -4.99 -0.40 15.85
C ARG A 6 -6.20 -0.60 14.93
N LEU A 7 -6.55 -1.85 14.63
CA LEU A 7 -7.65 -2.18 13.74
C LEU A 7 -8.98 -2.06 14.49
N ASN A 8 -9.65 -0.91 14.33
CA ASN A 8 -11.02 -0.75 14.80
C ASN A 8 -11.98 -1.14 13.67
N ILE A 9 -12.64 -2.29 13.80
CA ILE A 9 -13.55 -2.86 12.81
C ILE A 9 -14.72 -1.90 12.51
N HIS A 10 -15.14 -1.11 13.50
CA HIS A 10 -16.20 -0.12 13.34
C HIS A 10 -15.80 1.03 12.41
N LEU A 11 -14.53 1.46 12.45
CA LEU A 11 -13.99 2.46 11.53
C LEU A 11 -13.90 1.92 10.09
N ILE A 12 -13.64 0.62 9.92
CA ILE A 12 -13.58 0.00 8.59
C ILE A 12 -14.94 0.05 7.90
N VAL A 13 -16.01 -0.23 8.64
CA VAL A 13 -17.38 -0.20 8.10
C VAL A 13 -17.77 1.23 7.72
N ASN A 14 -17.56 2.19 8.62
CA ASN A 14 -17.90 3.60 8.37
C ASN A 14 -17.10 4.23 7.22
N TYR A 15 -15.83 3.86 7.04
CA TYR A 15 -14.95 4.43 6.02
C TYR A 15 -14.69 3.49 4.85
N SER A 16 -15.52 2.46 4.65
CA SER A 16 -15.33 1.42 3.63
C SER A 16 -15.17 1.98 2.21
N VAL A 17 -16.01 2.93 1.80
CA VAL A 17 -15.91 3.59 0.49
C VAL A 17 -14.59 4.35 0.34
N LEU A 18 -14.19 5.08 1.38
CA LEU A 18 -12.96 5.88 1.41
C LEU A 18 -11.71 4.99 1.33
N ILE A 19 -11.74 3.85 2.03
CA ILE A 19 -10.71 2.81 2.00
C ILE A 19 -10.55 2.24 0.59
N VAL A 20 -11.65 1.84 -0.06
CA VAL A 20 -11.62 1.29 -1.42
C VAL A 20 -11.09 2.31 -2.42
N LEU A 21 -11.62 3.54 -2.38
CA LEU A 21 -11.18 4.62 -3.27
C LEU A 21 -9.69 4.92 -3.09
N TYR A 22 -9.22 4.99 -1.84
CA TYR A 22 -7.81 5.20 -1.54
C TYR A 22 -6.92 4.06 -2.05
N ILE A 23 -7.33 2.79 -1.87
CA ILE A 23 -6.58 1.64 -2.38
C ILE A 23 -6.46 1.71 -3.90
N LEU A 24 -7.55 1.99 -4.61
CA LEU A 24 -7.55 2.09 -6.06
C LEU A 24 -6.67 3.24 -6.55
N ALA A 25 -6.88 4.45 -6.02
CA ALA A 25 -6.09 5.63 -6.39
C ALA A 25 -4.59 5.42 -6.11
N ARG A 26 -4.25 4.88 -4.95
CA ARG A 26 -2.86 4.60 -4.56
C ARG A 26 -2.22 3.52 -5.44
N SER A 27 -2.96 2.45 -5.75
CA SER A 27 -2.46 1.35 -6.57
C SER A 27 -2.23 1.79 -8.01
N LEU A 28 -3.18 2.53 -8.58
CA LEU A 28 -3.05 3.09 -9.93
C LEU A 28 -1.92 4.13 -10.01
N GLY A 29 -1.79 5.00 -9.01
CA GLY A 29 -0.70 5.98 -8.94
C GLY A 29 0.68 5.32 -8.86
N LYS A 30 0.84 4.29 -8.02
CA LYS A 30 2.10 3.53 -7.95
C LYS A 30 2.39 2.78 -9.24
N TRP A 31 1.38 2.13 -9.83
CA TRP A 31 1.58 1.37 -11.06
C TRP A 31 1.91 2.26 -12.25
N GLY A 32 1.12 3.32 -12.45
CA GLY A 32 1.35 4.32 -13.51
C GLY A 32 2.66 5.07 -13.33
N GLY A 33 2.97 5.50 -12.09
CA GLY A 33 4.23 6.17 -11.77
C GLY A 33 5.45 5.28 -11.98
N ALA A 34 5.38 4.01 -11.58
CA ALA A 34 6.45 3.04 -11.83
C ALA A 34 6.64 2.76 -13.32
N PHE A 35 5.55 2.62 -14.08
CA PHE A 35 5.60 2.42 -15.52
C PHE A 35 6.21 3.62 -16.25
N ALA A 36 5.73 4.83 -15.95
CA ALA A 36 6.24 6.07 -16.54
C ALA A 36 7.71 6.30 -16.16
N GLY A 37 8.06 6.15 -14.88
CA GLY A 37 9.42 6.30 -14.38
C GLY A 37 10.39 5.28 -15.00
N ALA A 38 10.00 4.01 -15.06
CA ALA A 38 10.82 2.98 -15.69
C ALA A 38 11.00 3.22 -17.20
N LYS A 39 9.98 3.76 -17.87
CA LYS A 39 10.05 4.11 -19.30
C LYS A 39 10.99 5.30 -19.56
N ILE A 40 10.92 6.34 -18.72
CA ILE A 40 11.81 7.52 -18.82
C ILE A 40 13.27 7.13 -18.56
N SER A 41 13.50 6.27 -17.57
CA SER A 41 14.84 5.80 -17.21
C SER A 41 15.41 4.71 -18.13
N HIS A 42 14.75 4.37 -19.24
CA HIS A 42 15.17 3.32 -20.18
C HIS A 42 15.42 1.96 -19.51
N ALA A 43 14.63 1.63 -18.48
CA ALA A 43 14.77 0.36 -17.78
C ALA A 43 14.36 -0.84 -18.66
N PRO A 44 14.83 -2.06 -18.35
CA PRO A 44 14.45 -3.27 -19.08
C PRO A 44 12.94 -3.45 -19.17
N GLN A 45 12.42 -3.95 -20.31
CA GLN A 45 10.98 -4.17 -20.55
C GLN A 45 10.30 -5.00 -19.44
N LYS A 46 11.03 -5.95 -18.86
CA LYS A 46 10.58 -6.74 -17.70
C LYS A 46 10.33 -5.86 -16.48
N THR A 47 11.26 -4.97 -16.17
CA THR A 47 11.16 -4.00 -15.07
C THR A 47 10.01 -3.03 -15.32
N VAL A 48 9.87 -2.49 -16.53
CA VAL A 48 8.77 -1.58 -16.88
C VAL A 48 7.40 -2.22 -16.65
N LYS A 49 7.24 -3.50 -16.98
CA LYS A 49 5.94 -4.21 -16.90
C LYS A 49 5.61 -4.74 -15.50
N TYR A 50 6.61 -5.18 -14.73
CA TYR A 50 6.40 -5.94 -13.48
C TYR A 50 6.73 -5.16 -12.20
N LEU A 51 7.52 -4.09 -12.26
CA LEU A 51 7.92 -3.29 -11.09
C LEU A 51 6.73 -2.69 -10.32
N GLY A 52 5.67 -2.27 -11.02
CA GLY A 52 4.48 -1.71 -10.37
C GLY A 52 3.79 -2.68 -9.42
N PHE A 53 3.80 -3.99 -9.72
CA PHE A 53 3.18 -5.01 -8.88
C PHE A 53 3.99 -5.31 -7.61
N THR A 54 5.33 -5.20 -7.66
CA THR A 54 6.18 -5.41 -6.50
C THR A 54 6.11 -4.24 -5.52
N LEU A 55 5.89 -3.01 -6.02
CA LEU A 55 5.77 -1.78 -5.21
C LEU A 55 4.49 -1.69 -4.36
N LEU A 56 3.51 -2.54 -4.63
CA LEU A 56 2.29 -2.64 -3.82
C LEU A 56 2.55 -3.26 -2.45
N SER A 57 3.57 -4.12 -2.33
CA SER A 57 3.93 -4.79 -1.07
C SER A 57 4.74 -3.88 -0.13
N GLN A 58 4.15 -2.77 0.33
CA GLN A 58 4.77 -1.88 1.32
C GLN A 58 3.87 -1.66 2.53
N ALA A 59 4.11 -2.42 3.59
CA ALA A 59 3.32 -2.36 4.82
C ALA A 59 3.96 -1.51 5.94
N GLY A 60 5.24 -1.76 6.25
CA GLY A 60 5.89 -1.16 7.43
C GLY A 60 6.01 0.36 7.35
N VAL A 61 6.50 0.88 6.22
CA VAL A 61 6.69 2.33 6.01
C VAL A 61 5.34 3.07 6.03
N ALA A 62 4.30 2.48 5.44
CA ALA A 62 2.97 3.10 5.38
C ALA A 62 2.37 3.30 6.78
N ILE A 63 2.49 2.30 7.65
CA ILE A 63 2.00 2.37 9.03
C ILE A 63 2.83 3.34 9.87
N GLY A 64 4.16 3.34 9.71
CA GLY A 64 5.04 4.26 10.42
C GLY A 64 4.74 5.73 10.10
N LEU A 65 4.52 6.05 8.83
CA LEU A 65 4.12 7.39 8.39
C LEU A 65 2.72 7.76 8.87
N ALA A 66 1.76 6.82 8.85
CA ALA A 66 0.43 7.04 9.37
C ALA A 66 0.43 7.34 10.89
N LEU A 67 1.27 6.62 11.65
CA LEU A 67 1.46 6.86 13.08
C LEU A 67 2.05 8.24 13.34
N ALA A 68 3.08 8.64 12.59
CA ALA A 68 3.69 9.96 12.70
C ALA A 68 2.69 11.08 12.39
N ALA A 69 1.91 10.93 11.31
CA ALA A 69 0.85 11.87 10.94
C ALA A 69 -0.26 11.94 11.99
N SER A 70 -0.72 10.80 12.50
CA SER A 70 -1.71 10.71 13.58
C SER A 70 -1.22 11.44 14.83
N ASN A 71 0.02 11.19 15.27
CA ASN A 71 0.61 11.85 16.43
C ASN A 71 0.74 13.37 16.21
N SER A 72 1.04 13.81 14.98
CA SER A 72 1.12 15.24 14.66
C SER A 72 -0.26 15.91 14.71
N LEU A 73 -1.30 15.24 14.20
CA LEU A 73 -2.69 15.73 14.24
C LEU A 73 -3.26 15.79 15.65
N GLU A 74 -2.98 14.79 16.49
CA GLU A 74 -3.36 14.81 17.91
C GLU A 74 -2.73 15.99 18.65
N LYS A 75 -1.45 16.28 18.41
CA LYS A 75 -0.76 17.45 19.00
C LYS A 75 -1.36 18.79 18.58
N MET A 76 -1.99 18.85 17.40
CA MET A 76 -2.68 20.03 16.89
C MET A 76 -4.16 20.10 17.34
N GLY A 77 -4.65 19.14 18.12
CA GLY A 77 -6.03 19.09 18.62
C GLY A 77 -7.02 18.39 17.66
N TYR A 78 -6.58 17.88 16.52
CA TYR A 78 -7.43 17.19 15.53
C TYR A 78 -7.52 15.68 15.81
N VAL A 79 -8.07 15.32 16.97
CA VAL A 79 -8.12 13.94 17.48
C VAL A 79 -8.92 13.00 16.57
N ASP A 80 -10.05 13.47 16.01
CA ASP A 80 -10.88 12.64 15.14
C ASP A 80 -10.21 12.36 13.78
N ALA A 81 -9.52 13.36 13.21
CA ALA A 81 -8.77 13.20 11.98
C ALA A 81 -7.57 12.24 12.16
N ALA A 82 -6.91 12.30 13.32
CA ALA A 82 -5.83 11.37 13.66
C ALA A 82 -6.33 9.91 13.70
N LYS A 83 -7.44 9.66 14.38
CA LYS A 83 -8.09 8.33 14.43
C LYS A 83 -8.53 7.87 13.04
N GLN A 84 -9.08 8.77 12.23
CA GLN A 84 -9.53 8.46 10.88
C GLN A 84 -8.36 8.04 9.98
N ILE A 85 -7.27 8.83 9.91
CA ILE A 85 -6.09 8.49 9.10
C ILE A 85 -5.49 7.17 9.56
N MET A 86 -5.35 6.97 10.87
CA MET A 86 -4.79 5.75 11.42
C MET A 86 -5.67 4.53 11.09
N GLY A 87 -7.00 4.66 11.23
CA GLY A 87 -7.96 3.60 10.89
C GLY A 87 -7.93 3.24 9.41
N VAL A 88 -8.03 4.24 8.52
CA VAL A 88 -7.98 4.03 7.06
C VAL A 88 -6.65 3.43 6.64
N MET A 89 -5.52 3.96 7.12
CA MET A 89 -4.19 3.45 6.74
C MET A 89 -3.96 2.03 7.26
N THR A 90 -4.41 1.72 8.46
CA THR A 90 -4.26 0.36 9.04
C THR A 90 -5.11 -0.65 8.27
N ALA A 91 -6.37 -0.31 7.96
CA ALA A 91 -7.28 -1.17 7.21
C ALA A 91 -6.80 -1.41 5.77
N THR A 92 -6.42 -0.34 5.07
CA THR A 92 -5.90 -0.42 3.70
C THR A 92 -4.60 -1.22 3.63
N THR A 93 -3.70 -1.02 4.61
CA THR A 93 -2.45 -1.77 4.68
C THR A 93 -2.70 -3.24 4.97
N PHE A 94 -3.65 -3.57 5.86
CA PHE A 94 -4.03 -4.96 6.12
C PHE A 94 -4.50 -5.68 4.85
N LEU A 95 -5.39 -5.04 4.08
CA LEU A 95 -5.87 -5.59 2.81
C LEU A 95 -4.75 -5.77 1.79
N ILE A 96 -3.89 -4.76 1.64
CA ILE A 96 -2.74 -4.82 0.73
C ILE A 96 -1.71 -5.86 1.18
N MET A 97 -1.57 -6.14 2.48
CA MET A 97 -0.68 -7.19 2.98
C MET A 97 -1.14 -8.60 2.60
N LEU A 98 -2.46 -8.82 2.43
CA LEU A 98 -2.99 -10.11 1.98
C LEU A 98 -2.72 -10.33 0.49
N VAL A 99 -2.87 -9.27 -0.32
CA VAL A 99 -2.79 -9.35 -1.79
C VAL A 99 -1.36 -9.10 -2.32
N GLY A 100 -0.60 -8.24 -1.65
CA GLY A 100 0.71 -7.75 -2.06
C GLY A 100 1.76 -8.83 -2.26
N PRO A 101 1.92 -9.82 -1.35
CA PRO A 101 2.87 -10.92 -1.54
C PRO A 101 2.53 -11.79 -2.75
N ILE A 102 1.24 -12.01 -3.00
CA ILE A 102 0.75 -12.80 -4.13
C ILE A 102 1.09 -12.09 -5.44
N LEU A 103 0.79 -10.79 -5.53
CA LEU A 103 1.12 -9.96 -6.70
C LEU A 103 2.63 -9.87 -6.93
N ALA A 104 3.41 -9.66 -5.87
CA ALA A 104 4.86 -9.61 -5.95
C ALA A 104 5.45 -10.94 -6.43
N LYS A 105 4.93 -12.08 -5.93
CA LYS A 105 5.33 -13.42 -6.40
C LYS A 105 5.06 -13.59 -7.90
N ILE A 106 3.84 -13.25 -8.35
CA ILE A 106 3.46 -13.36 -9.77
C ILE A 106 4.35 -12.46 -10.65
N ALA A 107 4.63 -11.24 -10.19
CA ALA A 107 5.47 -10.29 -10.90
C ALA A 107 6.91 -10.80 -11.07
N LEU A 108 7.50 -11.34 -10.01
CA LEU A 108 8.86 -11.89 -10.02
C LEU A 108 8.97 -13.15 -10.90
N VAL A 109 7.97 -14.04 -10.82
CA VAL A 109 7.89 -15.23 -11.69
C VAL A 109 7.76 -14.83 -13.16
N LYS A 110 6.86 -13.90 -13.49
CA LYS A 110 6.69 -13.42 -14.87
C LYS A 110 7.85 -12.57 -15.39
N ALA A 111 8.62 -11.93 -14.51
CA ALA A 111 9.87 -11.26 -14.88
C ALA A 111 11.00 -12.27 -15.19
N GLY A 112 10.84 -13.54 -14.77
CA GLY A 112 11.87 -14.56 -14.91
C GLY A 112 13.06 -14.32 -13.99
N GLU A 113 12.86 -13.60 -12.87
CA GLU A 113 13.89 -13.31 -11.87
C GLU A 113 13.89 -14.34 -10.71
N THR A 114 13.07 -15.39 -10.81
CA THR A 114 13.02 -16.50 -9.85
C THR A 114 13.45 -17.81 -10.50
N HIS A 115 14.34 -18.54 -9.83
CA HIS A 115 14.78 -19.90 -10.22
C HIS A 115 13.73 -21.01 -9.95
N VAL A 116 12.50 -20.65 -9.56
CA VAL A 116 11.44 -21.61 -9.26
C VAL A 116 10.74 -21.98 -10.57
N LYS A 117 11.01 -23.20 -11.05
CA LYS A 117 10.20 -23.85 -12.12
C LYS A 117 8.77 -24.05 -11.61
N GLU A 118 7.82 -23.85 -12.52
CA GLU A 118 6.36 -24.00 -12.34
C GLU A 118 5.97 -25.23 -11.52
#